data_AF-A0A9E3GMF0-F1
#
_entry.id   AF-A0A9E3GMF0-F1
#
_cell.length_a   1.000
_cell.length_b   1.000
_cell.length_c   1.000
_cell.angle_alpha   90.00
_cell.angle_beta   90.00
_cell.angle_gamma   90.00
#
_symmetry.space_group_name_H-M   'P 1'
#
loop_
_entity.id
_entity.type
_entity.pdbx_description
1 polymer ?
#
loop_
_entity_poly.entity_id
_entity_poly.type
_entity_poly.pdbx_seq_one_letter_code
_entity_poly.pdbx_strand_id
1 'polypeptide(L)'
;MEVEVVIEIPQGSRNKYEADHDSGDVWLDRMLFTATMYPTDYGFFPRTMGEDGDPLDAMVLLDERTFPGCHIRARPIGVFWMTDEKGPDAKVLTVPSTDPRWADIAEIDDLPPHLLDEIAHFFEVYKALEPEKGTEISRWEGRAEAEQAITEAQARYRPGA
;
A
#
# COMPACT_ATOMS: atom_id res chain seq x y z
N MET A 1 -11.70 -11.37 3.60
CA MET A 1 -11.00 -11.93 2.43
C MET A 1 -9.54 -12.23 2.79
N GLU A 2 -8.92 -13.31 2.29
CA GLU A 2 -7.46 -13.51 2.39
C GLU A 2 -6.82 -13.13 1.05
N VAL A 3 -5.71 -12.40 1.11
CA VAL A 3 -4.97 -11.89 -0.05
C VAL A 3 -3.47 -12.11 0.10
N GLU A 4 -2.78 -12.10 -1.03
CA GLU A 4 -1.33 -12.12 -1.11
C GLU A 4 -0.83 -10.69 -1.33
N VAL A 5 0.21 -10.27 -0.61
CA VAL A 5 0.91 -8.99 -0.82
C VAL A 5 2.39 -9.27 -1.06
N VAL A 6 2.97 -8.63 -2.06
CA VAL A 6 4.42 -8.65 -2.31
C VAL A 6 5.00 -7.33 -1.84
N ILE A 7 5.94 -7.37 -0.90
CA ILE A 7 6.55 -6.18 -0.30
C ILE A 7 7.65 -5.63 -1.21
N GLU A 8 7.61 -4.33 -1.47
CA GLU A 8 8.68 -3.59 -2.16
C GLU A 8 9.51 -2.80 -1.16
N ILE A 9 8.85 -2.14 -0.20
CA ILE A 9 9.49 -1.17 0.69
C ILE A 9 9.20 -1.55 2.14
N PRO A 10 10.21 -2.04 2.88
CA PRO A 10 10.06 -2.31 4.30
C PRO A 10 9.80 -1.03 5.09
N GLN A 11 9.02 -1.14 6.16
CA GLN A 11 8.74 -0.06 7.10
C GLN A 11 10.04 0.63 7.57
N GLY A 12 10.02 1.95 7.63
CA GLY A 12 11.15 2.77 8.02
C GLY A 12 12.19 2.99 6.91
N SER A 13 11.98 2.44 5.71
CA SER A 13 12.84 2.73 4.57
C SER A 13 12.55 4.13 4.00
N ARG A 14 13.61 4.84 3.61
CA ARG A 14 13.57 6.03 2.75
C ARG A 14 13.93 5.71 1.29
N ASN A 15 14.44 4.50 1.03
CA ASN A 15 14.62 4.00 -0.32
C ASN A 15 13.28 3.49 -0.82
N LYS A 16 12.82 4.06 -1.93
CA LYS A 16 11.66 3.61 -2.67
C LYS A 16 12.13 2.59 -3.70
N TYR A 17 11.91 1.32 -3.37
CA TYR A 17 12.09 0.20 -4.28
C TYR A 17 10.81 0.00 -5.09
N GLU A 18 10.94 -0.58 -6.27
CA GLU A 18 9.83 -1.02 -7.11
C GLU A 18 10.18 -2.38 -7.72
N ALA A 19 9.19 -3.24 -7.84
CA ALA A 19 9.29 -4.48 -8.58
C ALA A 19 8.99 -4.22 -10.06
N ASP A 20 9.86 -4.68 -10.95
CA ASP A 20 9.53 -4.80 -12.36
C ASP A 20 8.53 -5.97 -12.51
N HIS A 21 7.28 -5.66 -12.87
CA HIS A 21 6.20 -6.65 -12.86
C HIS A 21 6.30 -7.73 -13.96
N ASP A 22 7.17 -7.53 -14.96
CA ASP A 22 7.43 -8.50 -16.02
C ASP A 22 8.50 -9.53 -15.62
N SER A 23 9.60 -9.06 -15.02
CA SER A 23 10.76 -9.88 -14.63
C SER A 23 10.69 -10.38 -13.19
N GLY A 24 10.02 -9.64 -12.31
CA GLY A 24 10.03 -9.83 -10.86
C GLY A 24 11.27 -9.26 -10.15
N ASP A 25 12.15 -8.56 -10.87
CA ASP A 25 13.35 -7.96 -10.28
C ASP A 25 13.00 -6.73 -9.42
N VAL A 26 13.71 -6.55 -8.31
CA VAL A 26 13.54 -5.38 -7.43
C VAL A 26 14.59 -4.32 -7.78
N TRP A 27 14.13 -3.14 -8.15
CA TRP A 27 14.95 -1.99 -8.49
C TRP A 27 14.83 -0.90 -7.44
N LEU A 28 15.92 -0.15 -7.22
CA LEU A 28 15.85 1.11 -6.48
C LEU A 28 15.42 2.20 -7.48
N ASP A 29 14.17 2.67 -7.37
CA ASP A 29 13.67 3.82 -8.15
C ASP A 29 14.39 5.09 -7.68
N ARG A 30 14.20 5.46 -6.40
CA ARG A 30 14.89 6.61 -5.79
C ARG A 30 14.94 6.54 -4.27
N MET A 31 15.76 7.38 -3.68
CA MET A 31 15.59 7.79 -2.28
C MET A 31 14.56 8.93 -2.23
N LEU A 32 13.63 8.93 -1.28
CA LEU A 32 12.64 10.01 -1.14
C LEU A 32 13.35 11.37 -0.92
N PHE A 33 12.85 12.44 -1.54
CA PHE A 33 13.51 13.74 -1.47
C PHE A 33 13.27 14.45 -0.13
N THR A 34 12.15 14.13 0.52
CA THR A 34 11.81 14.53 1.89
C THR A 34 12.50 13.64 2.92
N ALA A 35 12.60 14.12 4.16
CA ALA A 35 13.16 13.35 5.29
C ALA A 35 12.10 12.43 5.94
N THR A 36 11.21 11.85 5.12
CA THR A 36 10.18 10.90 5.55
C THR A 36 10.66 9.46 5.34
N MET A 37 9.94 8.52 5.96
CA MET A 37 10.15 7.08 5.83
C MET A 37 8.78 6.41 5.73
N TYR A 38 8.70 5.28 5.02
CA TYR A 38 7.45 4.54 4.88
C TYR A 38 6.94 4.07 6.26
N PRO A 39 5.68 4.36 6.63
CA PRO A 39 5.15 4.07 7.97
C PRO A 39 4.75 2.62 8.16
N THR A 40 4.60 1.86 7.07
CA THR A 40 4.27 0.43 7.05
C THR A 40 5.19 -0.31 6.10
N ASP A 41 5.17 -1.64 6.12
CA ASP A 41 5.62 -2.39 4.95
C ASP A 41 4.67 -2.06 3.79
N TYR A 42 5.23 -1.82 2.62
CA TYR A 42 4.52 -1.33 1.45
C TYR A 42 4.86 -2.16 0.22
N GLY A 43 3.88 -2.40 -0.63
CA GLY A 43 4.06 -3.06 -1.91
C GLY A 43 2.73 -3.18 -2.62
N PHE A 44 2.44 -4.34 -3.22
CA PHE A 44 1.27 -4.47 -4.10
C PHE A 44 0.58 -5.83 -4.01
N PHE A 45 -0.66 -5.90 -4.50
CA PHE A 45 -1.37 -7.16 -4.72
C PHE A 45 -1.01 -7.73 -6.09
N PRO A 46 -0.39 -8.93 -6.17
CA PRO A 46 -0.10 -9.55 -7.46
C PRO A 46 -1.41 -9.93 -8.17
N ARG A 47 -1.38 -9.91 -9.52
CA ARG A 47 -2.56 -10.20 -10.37
C ARG A 47 -3.72 -9.23 -10.16
N THR A 48 -3.39 -7.96 -9.96
CA THR A 48 -4.34 -6.85 -9.92
C THR A 48 -3.92 -5.78 -10.90
N MET A 49 -4.85 -4.92 -11.30
CA MET A 49 -4.61 -3.77 -12.15
C MET A 49 -5.39 -2.58 -11.58
N GLY A 50 -4.67 -1.57 -11.10
CA GLY A 50 -5.18 -0.28 -10.66
C GLY A 50 -5.80 0.52 -11.80
N GLU A 51 -6.34 1.69 -11.48
CA GLU A 51 -6.86 2.61 -12.50
C GLU A 51 -5.75 3.42 -13.18
N ASP A 52 -4.59 3.52 -12.53
CA ASP A 52 -3.37 4.17 -12.97
C ASP A 52 -2.49 3.29 -13.88
N GLY A 53 -2.86 2.01 -14.04
CA GLY A 53 -2.14 1.04 -14.87
C GLY A 53 -1.08 0.21 -14.14
N ASP A 54 -0.89 0.45 -12.84
CA ASP A 54 0.04 -0.28 -11.99
C ASP A 54 -0.75 -1.30 -11.12
N PRO A 55 -0.13 -2.34 -10.54
CA PRO A 55 -0.81 -3.21 -9.57
C PRO A 55 -1.34 -2.41 -8.38
N LEU A 56 -2.46 -2.85 -7.80
CA LEU A 56 -3.06 -2.17 -6.66
C LEU A 56 -2.11 -2.16 -5.46
N ASP A 57 -1.92 -0.99 -4.87
CA ASP A 57 -1.04 -0.77 -3.73
C ASP A 57 -1.59 -1.37 -2.43
N ALA A 58 -0.66 -1.87 -1.62
CA ALA A 58 -0.91 -2.52 -0.35
C ALA A 58 0.02 -1.99 0.75
N MET A 59 -0.55 -1.75 1.92
CA MET A 59 0.15 -1.49 3.17
C MET A 59 -0.06 -2.67 4.12
N VAL A 60 1.01 -3.16 4.75
CA VAL A 60 0.93 -4.23 5.74
C VAL A 60 1.44 -3.73 7.08
N LEU A 61 0.57 -3.70 8.09
CA LEU A 61 1.00 -3.42 9.46
C LEU A 61 1.69 -4.65 10.05
N LEU A 62 2.89 -4.45 10.59
CA LEU A 62 3.73 -5.49 11.17
C LEU A 62 4.45 -4.94 12.41
N ASP A 63 4.77 -5.83 13.34
CA ASP A 63 5.61 -5.48 14.50
C ASP A 63 7.09 -5.33 14.11
N GLU A 64 7.53 -6.10 13.11
CA GLU A 64 8.88 -6.06 12.55
C GLU A 64 8.80 -6.04 11.03
N ARG A 65 9.52 -5.09 10.42
CA ARG A 65 9.62 -4.94 8.97
C ARG A 65 10.17 -6.18 8.29
N THR A 66 9.76 -6.43 7.04
CA THR A 66 10.29 -7.54 6.24
C THR A 66 11.47 -7.11 5.36
N PHE A 67 11.50 -7.58 4.11
CA PHE A 67 12.51 -7.32 3.10
C PHE A 67 11.83 -7.22 1.71
N PRO A 68 12.41 -6.48 0.75
CA PRO A 68 11.85 -6.39 -0.60
C PRO A 68 11.76 -7.78 -1.28
N GLY A 69 10.64 -8.06 -1.92
CA GLY A 69 10.28 -9.36 -2.51
C GLY A 69 9.65 -10.35 -1.52
N CYS A 70 9.40 -9.97 -0.26
CA CYS A 70 8.72 -10.83 0.70
C CYS A 70 7.22 -10.98 0.35
N HIS A 71 6.70 -12.21 0.34
CA HIS A 71 5.27 -12.48 0.16
C HIS A 71 4.59 -12.67 1.51
N ILE A 72 3.48 -11.96 1.73
CA ILE A 72 2.71 -12.01 2.98
C ILE A 72 1.27 -12.44 2.67
N ARG A 73 0.75 -13.40 3.44
CA ARG A 73 -0.70 -13.66 3.49
C ARG A 73 -1.34 -12.65 4.44
N ALA A 74 -2.15 -11.76 3.88
CA ALA A 74 -2.74 -10.66 4.60
C ALA A 74 -4.26 -10.63 4.42
N ARG A 75 -4.92 -9.79 5.20
CA ARG A 75 -6.34 -9.49 5.09
C ARG A 75 -6.56 -7.98 5.17
N PRO A 76 -7.39 -7.41 4.29
CA PRO A 76 -7.67 -5.98 4.31
C PRO A 76 -8.52 -5.61 5.52
N ILE A 77 -8.29 -4.40 6.03
CA ILE A 77 -9.03 -3.79 7.14
C ILE A 77 -9.54 -2.38 6.80
N GLY A 78 -9.01 -1.75 5.74
CA GLY A 78 -9.43 -0.43 5.27
C GLY A 78 -8.67 -0.03 4.01
N VAL A 79 -9.04 1.10 3.42
CA VAL A 79 -8.36 1.65 2.23
C VAL A 79 -8.16 3.16 2.40
N PHE A 80 -6.97 3.62 2.04
CA PHE A 80 -6.64 5.03 1.94
C PHE A 80 -6.75 5.46 0.48
N TRP A 81 -7.67 6.38 0.20
CA TRP A 81 -7.84 6.99 -1.11
C TRP A 81 -7.09 8.30 -1.16
N MET A 82 -6.30 8.47 -2.22
CA MET A 82 -5.75 9.76 -2.60
C MET A 82 -5.95 10.02 -4.09
N THR A 83 -5.91 11.29 -4.49
CA THR A 83 -5.83 11.67 -5.91
C THR A 83 -4.49 12.32 -6.15
N ASP A 84 -3.73 11.77 -7.10
CA ASP A 84 -2.48 12.35 -7.60
C ASP A 84 -2.59 12.69 -9.09
N GLU A 85 -1.46 13.01 -9.75
CA GLU A 85 -1.44 13.43 -11.14
C GLU A 85 -1.91 12.36 -12.13
N LYS A 86 -1.89 11.07 -11.74
CA LYS A 86 -2.36 9.94 -12.56
C LYS A 86 -3.85 9.62 -12.35
N GLY A 87 -4.49 10.19 -11.33
CA GLY A 87 -5.91 9.95 -11.00
C GLY A 87 -6.12 9.40 -9.59
N PRO A 88 -7.23 8.68 -9.36
CA PRO A 88 -7.47 8.00 -8.09
C PRO A 88 -6.43 6.91 -7.81
N ASP A 89 -5.85 6.96 -6.62
CA ASP A 89 -4.83 6.05 -6.13
C ASP A 89 -5.29 5.46 -4.79
N ALA A 90 -5.52 4.15 -4.79
CA ALA A 90 -6.02 3.40 -3.64
C ALA A 90 -4.91 2.58 -3.00
N LYS A 91 -4.72 2.77 -1.69
CA LYS A 91 -3.72 2.04 -0.90
C LYS A 91 -4.45 1.24 0.17
N VAL A 92 -4.51 -0.07 -0.01
CA VAL A 92 -5.27 -0.93 0.90
C VAL A 92 -4.44 -1.23 2.13
N LEU A 93 -4.97 -0.92 3.31
CA LEU A 93 -4.37 -1.28 4.58
C LEU A 93 -4.76 -2.70 4.98
N THR A 94 -3.74 -3.49 5.32
CA THR A 94 -3.88 -4.90 5.66
C THR A 94 -3.11 -5.25 6.94
N VAL A 95 -3.48 -6.39 7.51
CA VAL A 95 -2.76 -7.05 8.61
C VAL A 95 -2.49 -8.51 8.24
N PRO A 96 -1.49 -9.18 8.85
CA PRO A 96 -1.21 -10.58 8.58
C PRO A 96 -2.40 -11.49 8.93
N SER A 97 -2.74 -12.41 8.03
CA SER A 97 -3.84 -13.36 8.25
C SER A 97 -3.48 -14.47 9.23
N THR A 98 -2.19 -14.80 9.37
CA THR A 98 -1.73 -15.97 10.13
C THR A 98 -1.18 -15.64 11.52
N ASP A 99 -1.07 -14.37 11.86
CA ASP A 99 -0.48 -13.95 13.14
C ASP A 99 -1.58 -13.68 14.18
N PRO A 100 -1.64 -14.45 15.28
CA PRO A 100 -2.67 -14.30 16.30
C PRO A 100 -2.64 -12.94 17.02
N ARG A 101 -1.52 -12.20 16.99
CA ARG A 101 -1.43 -10.85 17.57
C ARG A 101 -2.36 -9.86 16.87
N TRP A 102 -2.68 -10.11 15.60
CA TRP A 102 -3.53 -9.26 14.78
C TRP A 102 -4.98 -9.75 14.76
N ALA A 103 -5.35 -10.82 15.48
CA ALA A 103 -6.66 -11.46 15.38
C ALA A 103 -7.84 -10.51 15.69
N ASP A 104 -7.65 -9.58 16.63
CA ASP A 104 -8.69 -8.66 17.09
C ASP A 104 -8.83 -7.39 16.23
N ILE A 105 -7.96 -7.18 15.24
CA ILE A 105 -7.99 -6.00 14.36
C ILE A 105 -8.76 -6.34 13.09
N ALA A 106 -10.09 -6.25 13.07
CA ALA A 106 -10.93 -6.66 11.94
C ALA A 106 -11.29 -5.51 10.99
N GLU A 107 -11.39 -4.30 11.52
CA GLU A 107 -11.79 -3.07 10.84
C GLU A 107 -10.75 -1.97 11.07
N ILE A 108 -10.79 -0.93 10.25
CA ILE A 108 -9.90 0.23 10.40
C ILE A 108 -10.08 0.94 11.74
N ASP A 109 -11.31 0.94 12.28
CA ASP A 109 -11.65 1.57 13.56
C ASP A 109 -11.11 0.81 14.79
N ASP A 110 -10.59 -0.40 14.60
CA ASP A 110 -9.90 -1.15 15.65
C ASP A 110 -8.47 -0.63 15.89
N LEU A 111 -7.95 0.24 15.00
CA LEU A 111 -6.64 0.86 15.12
C LEU A 111 -6.67 2.16 15.93
N PRO A 112 -5.56 2.54 16.59
CA PRO A 112 -5.41 3.87 17.17
C PRO A 112 -5.58 4.96 16.09
N PRO A 113 -6.47 5.95 16.27
CA PRO A 113 -6.68 7.00 15.25
C PRO A 113 -5.39 7.74 14.85
N HIS A 114 -4.48 7.95 15.81
CA HIS A 114 -3.21 8.61 15.54
C HIS A 114 -2.31 7.84 14.56
N LEU A 115 -2.38 6.50 14.54
CA LEU A 115 -1.65 5.70 13.57
C LEU A 115 -2.16 5.96 12.14
N LEU A 116 -3.48 6.10 11.99
CA LEU A 116 -4.10 6.43 10.70
C LEU A 116 -3.72 7.84 10.24
N ASP A 117 -3.61 8.79 11.17
CA ASP A 117 -3.13 10.15 10.90
C ASP A 117 -1.66 10.15 10.45
N GLU A 118 -0.79 9.37 11.10
CA GLU A 118 0.63 9.26 10.72
C GLU A 118 0.80 8.68 9.32
N ILE A 119 0.02 7.63 8.98
CA ILE A 119 0.04 7.03 7.65
C ILE A 119 -0.47 8.00 6.59
N ALA A 120 -1.60 8.68 6.84
CA ALA A 120 -2.16 9.67 5.93
C ALA A 120 -1.17 10.83 5.69
N HIS A 121 -0.58 11.35 6.77
CA HIS A 121 0.38 12.45 6.71
C HIS A 121 1.61 12.10 5.87
N PHE A 122 2.10 10.85 5.95
CA PHE A 122 3.20 10.41 5.09
C PHE A 122 2.88 10.61 3.60
N PHE A 123 1.71 10.13 3.13
CA PHE A 123 1.34 10.25 1.72
C PHE A 123 1.06 11.69 1.29
N GLU A 124 0.60 12.54 2.20
CA GLU A 124 0.38 13.97 1.93
C GLU A 124 1.67 14.76 1.74
N VAL A 125 2.78 14.34 2.38
CA VAL A 125 4.02 15.16 2.41
C VAL A 125 5.23 14.51 1.74
N TYR A 126 5.27 13.20 1.49
CA TYR A 126 6.51 12.53 1.04
C TYR A 126 7.02 13.04 -0.32
N LYS A 127 6.12 13.45 -1.21
CA LYS A 127 6.41 14.04 -2.53
C LYS A 127 6.65 15.56 -2.50
N ALA A 128 6.58 16.24 -1.35
CA ALA A 128 6.58 17.71 -1.27
C ALA A 128 7.84 18.42 -1.81
N LEU A 129 8.96 17.71 -1.93
CA LEU A 129 10.21 18.22 -2.53
C LEU A 129 10.46 17.69 -3.93
N GLU A 130 9.50 16.95 -4.52
CA GLU A 130 9.56 16.51 -5.91
C GLU A 130 9.01 17.61 -6.84
N PRO A 131 9.64 17.86 -8.01
CA PRO A 131 9.14 18.86 -8.95
C PRO A 131 7.73 18.52 -9.45
N GLU A 132 6.85 19.52 -9.49
CA GLU A 132 5.53 19.45 -10.15
C GLU A 132 4.55 18.40 -9.57
N LYS A 133 4.77 17.92 -8.35
CA LYS A 133 3.87 16.97 -7.68
C LYS A 133 3.03 17.61 -6.57
N GLY A 134 1.76 17.25 -6.51
CA GLY A 134 0.80 17.72 -5.51
C GLY A 134 -0.21 16.65 -5.16
N THR A 135 -0.68 16.65 -3.91
CA THR A 135 -1.74 15.75 -3.44
C THR A 135 -2.94 16.59 -3.03
N GLU A 136 -4.12 16.29 -3.57
CA GLU A 136 -5.27 17.20 -3.43
C GLU A 136 -6.28 16.75 -2.36
N ILE A 137 -6.61 15.44 -2.31
CA ILE A 137 -7.66 14.92 -1.43
C ILE A 137 -7.22 13.54 -0.91
N SER A 138 -7.32 13.34 0.40
CA SER A 138 -7.08 12.08 1.10
C SER A 138 -8.31 11.69 1.93
N ARG A 139 -8.67 10.39 1.98
CA ARG A 139 -9.67 9.88 2.94
C ARG A 139 -9.48 8.39 3.22
N TRP A 140 -9.89 7.98 4.42
CA TRP A 140 -10.00 6.59 4.81
C TRP A 140 -11.40 6.06 4.55
N GLU A 141 -11.49 4.83 4.06
CA GLU A 141 -12.72 4.04 3.97
C GLU A 141 -12.50 2.66 4.60
N GLY A 142 -13.60 1.98 4.92
CA GLY A 142 -13.59 0.75 5.71
C GLY A 142 -13.16 -0.47 4.92
N ARG A 143 -13.25 -1.62 5.60
CA ARG A 143 -12.88 -2.90 5.02
C ARG A 143 -13.71 -3.27 3.79
N ALA A 144 -15.00 -2.95 3.77
CA ALA A 144 -15.88 -3.30 2.65
C ALA A 144 -15.40 -2.65 1.35
N GLU A 145 -15.07 -1.36 1.40
CA GLU A 145 -14.53 -0.60 0.28
C GLU A 145 -13.14 -1.12 -0.14
N ALA A 146 -12.31 -1.54 0.83
CA ALA A 146 -11.03 -2.18 0.55
C ALA A 146 -11.18 -3.53 -0.18
N GLU A 147 -12.10 -4.38 0.28
CA GLU A 147 -12.39 -5.67 -0.38
C GLU A 147 -12.95 -5.45 -1.80
N GLN A 148 -13.76 -4.41 -1.99
CA GLN A 148 -14.26 -4.00 -3.30
C GLN A 148 -13.13 -3.54 -4.23
N ALA A 149 -12.27 -2.62 -3.78
CA ALA A 149 -11.15 -2.10 -4.58
C ALA A 149 -10.23 -3.23 -5.09
N ILE A 150 -9.92 -4.21 -4.23
CA ILE A 150 -9.16 -5.39 -4.62
C ILE A 150 -9.89 -6.22 -5.67
N THR A 151 -11.19 -6.48 -5.46
CA THR A 151 -11.99 -7.30 -6.38
C THR A 151 -12.08 -6.64 -7.76
N GLU A 152 -12.27 -5.32 -7.81
CA GLU A 152 -12.31 -4.55 -9.06
C GLU A 152 -10.95 -4.56 -9.76
N ALA A 153 -9.85 -4.40 -9.01
CA ALA A 153 -8.51 -4.46 -9.57
C ALA A 153 -8.17 -5.85 -10.12
N GLN A 154 -8.59 -6.92 -9.44
CA GLN A 154 -8.49 -8.29 -9.95
C GLN A 154 -9.32 -8.49 -11.22
N ALA A 155 -10.51 -7.89 -11.30
CA ALA A 155 -11.36 -7.96 -12.48
C ALA A 155 -10.80 -7.18 -13.68
N ARG A 156 -10.00 -6.13 -13.44
CA ARG A 156 -9.27 -5.39 -14.48
C ARG A 156 -8.05 -6.13 -14.99
N TYR A 157 -7.37 -6.92 -14.14
CA TYR A 157 -6.16 -7.63 -14.51
C TYR A 157 -6.37 -8.57 -15.72
N ARG A 158 -5.45 -8.51 -16.68
CA ARG A 158 -5.42 -9.37 -17.88
C ARG A 158 -4.02 -10.01 -17.94
N PRO A 159 -3.89 -11.34 -17.84
CA PRO A 159 -2.58 -11.99 -17.95
C PRO A 159 -1.96 -11.77 -19.34
N GLY A 160 -0.74 -11.23 -19.39
CA GLY A 160 0.06 -11.12 -20.62
C GLY A 160 -0.38 -10.03 -21.61
N ALA A 161 -0.97 -8.94 -21.12
CA ALA A 161 -1.20 -7.71 -21.87
C ALA A 161 0.00 -6.76 -21.76
#